data_AF-T0T4C5-F1
#
_entry.id   AF-T0T4C5-F1
#
_cell.length_a   1.000
_cell.length_b   1.000
_cell.length_c   1.000
_cell.angle_alpha   90.00
_cell.angle_beta   90.00
_cell.angle_gamma   90.00
#
_symmetry.space_group_name_H-M   'P 1'
#
loop_
_entity.id
_entity.type
_entity.pdbx_description
1 polymer ?
#
loop_
_entity_poly.entity_id
_entity_poly.type
_entity_poly.pdbx_seq_one_letter_code
_entity_poly.pdbx_strand_id
1 'polypeptide(L)'
;MQDEILRLKKEKGVCILAHAYQSQDIWEVADFIGDSFALSKYAAKAPQDTIMMCGVRFMAETVKVLSPEKTALLANPMAGCPMAAQIDKKSLHG
;
A
#
# COMPACT_ATOMS: atom_id res chain seq x y z
N MET A 1 -15.77 14.66 -3.12
CA MET A 1 -14.31 14.45 -3.01
C MET A 1 -13.92 13.02 -3.36
N GLN A 2 -14.62 12.01 -2.83
CA GLN A 2 -14.40 10.60 -3.17
C GLN A 2 -14.66 10.27 -4.66
N ASP A 3 -15.69 10.86 -5.27
CA ASP A 3 -15.96 10.66 -6.71
C ASP A 3 -14.80 11.09 -7.61
N GLU A 4 -14.09 12.16 -7.24
CA GLU A 4 -12.92 12.63 -7.99
C GLU A 4 -11.75 11.65 -7.85
N ILE A 5 -11.57 11.06 -6.66
CA ILE A 5 -10.57 10.00 -6.41
C ILE A 5 -10.89 8.76 -7.25
N LEU A 6 -12.16 8.34 -7.29
CA LEU A 6 -12.60 7.19 -8.09
C LEU A 6 -12.43 7.45 -9.60
N ARG A 7 -12.72 8.67 -10.06
CA ARG A 7 -12.50 9.08 -11.45
C ARG A 7 -11.02 9.02 -11.82
N LEU A 8 -10.16 9.65 -11.02
CA LEU A 8 -8.71 9.68 -11.23
C LEU A 8 -8.08 8.29 -11.14
N LYS A 9 -8.54 7.45 -10.21
CA LYS A 9 -8.13 6.05 -10.06
C LYS A 9 -8.36 5.28 -11.37
N LYS A 10 -9.55 5.44 -11.97
CA LYS A 10 -9.90 4.78 -13.24
C LYS A 10 -9.11 5.35 -14.41
N GLU A 11 -8.98 6.68 -14.49
CA GLU A 11 -8.26 7.39 -15.55
C GLU A 11 -6.76 7.04 -15.56
N LYS A 12 -6.15 6.95 -14.38
CA LYS A 12 -4.73 6.62 -14.22
C LYS A 12 -4.44 5.12 -14.09
N GLY A 13 -5.48 4.27 -14.09
CA GLY A 13 -5.33 2.83 -13.92
C GLY A 13 -4.61 2.44 -12.63
N VAL A 14 -4.95 3.07 -11.51
CA VAL A 14 -4.31 2.83 -10.20
C VAL A 14 -5.15 1.84 -9.39
N CYS A 15 -4.48 0.91 -8.71
CA CYS A 15 -5.09 0.04 -7.71
C CYS A 15 -4.83 0.60 -6.31
N ILE A 16 -5.87 0.87 -5.53
CA ILE A 16 -5.76 1.43 -4.18
C ILE A 16 -5.89 0.28 -3.16
N LEU A 17 -4.88 0.10 -2.33
CA LEU A 17 -4.84 -0.91 -1.28
C LEU A 17 -4.87 -0.23 0.08
N ALA A 18 -5.82 -0.61 0.94
CA ALA A 18 -5.96 -0.04 2.27
C ALA A 18 -5.70 -1.07 3.36
N HIS A 19 -4.91 -0.68 4.36
CA HIS A 19 -4.80 -1.48 5.57
C HIS A 19 -6.08 -1.42 6.39
N ALA A 20 -6.38 -2.50 7.10
CA ALA A 20 -7.52 -2.59 8.02
C ALA A 20 -7.51 -1.59 9.20
N TYR A 21 -6.47 -0.75 9.32
CA TYR A 21 -6.39 0.33 10.32
C TYR A 21 -6.70 1.72 9.75
N GLN A 22 -7.01 1.82 8.46
CA GLN A 22 -7.39 3.08 7.82
C GLN A 22 -8.84 3.47 8.16
N SER A 23 -9.17 4.74 7.97
CA SER A 23 -10.53 5.26 8.15
C SER A 23 -11.50 4.74 7.09
N GLN A 24 -12.79 4.76 7.41
CA GLN A 24 -13.87 4.35 6.51
C GLN A 24 -13.82 5.09 5.17
N ASP A 25 -13.49 6.39 5.18
CA ASP A 25 -13.37 7.20 3.96
C ASP A 25 -12.34 6.63 2.96
N ILE A 26 -11.28 5.99 3.47
CA ILE A 26 -10.23 5.35 2.66
C ILE A 26 -10.70 3.99 2.16
N TRP A 27 -11.45 3.26 2.99
CA TRP A 27 -12.04 1.98 2.61
C TRP A 27 -13.00 2.12 1.44
N GLU A 28 -13.80 3.18 1.42
CA GLU A 28 -14.77 3.46 0.34
C GLU A 28 -14.13 3.69 -1.03
N VAL A 29 -12.85 4.11 -1.07
CA VAL A 29 -12.11 4.33 -2.32
C VAL A 29 -11.11 3.20 -2.64
N ALA A 30 -10.90 2.26 -1.70
CA ALA A 30 -9.97 1.15 -1.85
C ALA A 30 -10.53 0.05 -2.77
N ASP A 31 -9.65 -0.56 -3.57
CA ASP A 31 -9.96 -1.78 -4.33
C ASP A 31 -9.92 -3.02 -3.45
N PHE A 32 -9.09 -3.01 -2.41
CA PHE A 32 -8.94 -4.11 -1.49
C PHE A 32 -8.53 -3.62 -0.11
N ILE A 33 -9.11 -4.25 0.92
CA ILE A 33 -8.86 -3.96 2.32
C ILE A 33 -8.38 -5.25 2.97
N GLY A 34 -7.27 -5.19 3.70
CA GLY A 34 -6.72 -6.37 4.35
C GLY A 34 -5.53 -6.10 5.25
N ASP A 35 -4.92 -7.18 5.72
CA ASP A 35 -3.64 -7.15 6.40
C ASP A 35 -2.46 -7.03 5.42
N SER A 36 -1.25 -6.86 5.95
CA SER A 36 -0.04 -6.73 5.14
C SER A 36 0.13 -7.82 4.08
N PHE A 37 -0.12 -9.08 4.43
CA PHE A 37 0.13 -10.21 3.55
C PHE A 37 -0.93 -10.32 2.45
N ALA A 38 -2.19 -10.14 2.81
CA ALA A 38 -3.31 -10.13 1.88
C ALA A 38 -3.15 -8.99 0.86
N LEU A 39 -2.76 -7.80 1.32
CA LEU A 39 -2.51 -6.65 0.44
C LEU A 39 -1.37 -6.93 -0.55
N SER A 40 -0.24 -7.48 -0.09
CA SER A 40 0.88 -7.79 -0.99
C SER A 40 0.53 -8.88 -2.01
N LYS A 41 -0.21 -9.91 -1.60
CA LYS A 41 -0.67 -10.98 -2.51
C LYS A 41 -1.68 -10.47 -3.53
N TYR A 42 -2.57 -9.57 -3.13
CA TYR A 42 -3.52 -8.93 -4.03
C TYR A 42 -2.80 -8.00 -5.02
N ALA A 43 -1.87 -7.18 -4.54
CA ALA A 43 -1.05 -6.30 -5.38
C ALA A 43 -0.35 -7.04 -6.52
N ALA A 44 0.16 -8.25 -6.25
CA ALA A 44 0.82 -9.07 -7.24
C ALA A 44 -0.13 -9.61 -8.33
N LYS A 45 -1.42 -9.76 -8.02
CA LYS A 45 -2.46 -10.23 -8.95
C LYS A 45 -3.23 -9.09 -9.61
N ALA A 46 -3.07 -7.86 -9.12
CA ALA A 46 -3.79 -6.71 -9.63
C ALA A 46 -3.42 -6.47 -11.10
N PRO A 47 -4.39 -6.25 -12.00
CA PRO A 47 -4.11 -5.95 -13.41
C PRO A 47 -3.46 -4.59 -13.62
N GLN A 48 -3.57 -3.67 -12.65
CA GLN A 48 -2.99 -2.34 -12.70
C GLN A 48 -1.46 -2.36 -12.50
N ASP A 49 -0.73 -1.57 -13.27
CA ASP A 49 0.72 -1.41 -13.12
C ASP A 49 1.09 -0.51 -11.94
N THR A 50 0.17 0.37 -11.54
CA THR A 50 0.38 1.28 -10.41
C THR A 50 -0.46 0.86 -9.22
N ILE A 51 0.20 0.66 -8.09
CA ILE A 51 -0.39 0.30 -6.80
C ILE A 51 -0.20 1.48 -5.85
N MET A 52 -1.29 2.04 -5.33
CA MET A 52 -1.27 3.05 -4.28
C MET A 52 -1.58 2.39 -2.93
N MET A 53 -0.56 2.35 -2.07
CA MET A 53 -0.62 1.77 -0.73
C MET A 53 -1.03 2.84 0.29
N CYS A 54 -2.25 2.71 0.79
CA CYS A 54 -2.78 3.44 1.95
C CYS A 54 -2.37 2.70 3.23
N GLY A 55 -1.08 2.70 3.51
CA GLY A 55 -0.47 1.96 4.61
C GLY A 55 0.94 2.49 4.89
N VAL A 56 1.78 1.63 5.44
CA VAL A 56 3.15 1.99 5.83
C VAL A 56 4.18 1.52 4.81
N ARG A 57 5.33 2.17 4.77
CA ARG A 57 6.40 1.96 3.78
C ARG A 57 6.76 0.49 3.51
N PHE A 58 6.90 -0.34 4.54
CA PHE A 58 7.31 -1.74 4.37
C PHE A 58 6.32 -2.54 3.50
N MET A 59 5.03 -2.21 3.54
CA MET A 59 4.00 -2.89 2.75
C MET A 59 4.19 -2.59 1.27
N ALA A 60 4.51 -1.33 0.94
CA ALA A 60 4.82 -0.92 -0.43
C ALA A 60 6.11 -1.57 -0.95
N GLU A 61 7.14 -1.71 -0.10
CA GLU A 61 8.37 -2.44 -0.43
C GLU A 61 8.09 -3.92 -0.70
N THR A 62 7.21 -4.55 0.08
CA THR A 62 6.79 -5.95 -0.13
C THR A 62 6.09 -6.12 -1.48
N VAL A 63 5.25 -5.17 -1.89
CA VAL A 63 4.67 -5.16 -3.24
C VAL A 63 5.76 -5.11 -4.31
N LYS A 64 6.79 -4.27 -4.13
CA LYS A 64 7.89 -4.15 -5.09
C LYS A 64 8.76 -5.42 -5.14
N VAL A 65 8.92 -6.13 -4.03
CA VAL A 65 9.61 -7.43 -3.97
C VAL A 65 8.82 -8.50 -4.73
N LEU A 66 7.50 -8.57 -4.54
CA LEU A 66 6.65 -9.56 -5.22
C LEU A 66 6.34 -9.20 -6.67
N SER A 67 6.42 -7.93 -7.02
CA SER A 67 6.05 -7.39 -8.33
C SER A 67 6.99 -6.24 -8.70
N PRO A 68 8.24 -6.55 -9.09
CA PRO A 68 9.25 -5.55 -9.39
C PRO A 68 8.88 -4.67 -10.59
N GLU A 69 8.05 -5.17 -11.51
CA GLU A 69 7.55 -4.41 -12.67
C GLU A 69 6.54 -3.33 -12.28
N LYS A 70 5.84 -3.48 -11.14
CA LYS A 70 4.78 -2.57 -10.73
C LYS A 70 5.32 -1.32 -10.02
N THR A 71 4.64 -0.21 -10.21
CA THR A 71 4.91 1.06 -9.51
C THR A 71 4.17 1.06 -8.19
N ALA A 72 4.90 1.05 -7.05
CA ALA A 72 4.31 1.15 -5.73
C ALA A 72 4.42 2.59 -5.21
N LEU A 73 3.28 3.23 -4.96
CA LEU A 73 3.15 4.58 -4.40
C LEU A 73 2.66 4.49 -2.95
N LEU A 74 3.14 5.36 -2.09
CA LEU A 74 2.61 5.54 -0.74
C LEU A 74 1.68 6.76 -0.73
N ALA A 75 0.45 6.58 -0.23
CA ALA A 75 -0.53 7.67 -0.15
C ALA A 75 -0.04 8.83 0.74
N ASN A 76 0.81 8.53 1.73
CA ASN A 76 1.53 9.54 2.50
C ASN A 76 3.02 9.13 2.59
N PRO A 77 3.96 9.90 2.03
CA PRO A 77 5.39 9.60 2.11
C PRO A 77 5.96 9.64 3.54
N MET A 78 5.26 10.29 4.48
CA MET A 78 5.58 10.30 5.91
C MET A 78 4.92 9.16 6.70
N ALA A 79 4.13 8.28 6.07
CA ALA A 79 3.58 7.08 6.69
C ALA A 79 4.66 6.00 6.86
N GLY A 80 5.68 6.30 7.65
CA GLY A 80 6.57 5.32 8.25
C GLY A 80 5.89 4.69 9.45
N CYS A 81 5.97 3.37 9.59
CA CYS A 81 5.56 2.72 10.83
C CYS A 81 6.63 3.01 11.90
N PRO A 82 6.31 3.67 13.03
CA PRO A 82 7.30 3.86 14.11
C PRO A 82 7.82 2.52 14.64
N MET A 83 7.02 1.44 14.56
CA MET A 83 7.42 0.09 14.95
C MET A 83 8.40 -0.58 13.97
N ALA A 84 8.32 -0.28 12.66
CA ALA A 84 9.30 -0.78 11.69
C ALA A 84 10.65 -0.06 11.82
N ALA A 85 10.67 1.14 12.38
CA ALA A 85 11.88 1.89 12.70
C ALA A 85 12.57 1.45 14.01
N GLN A 86 11.94 0.56 14.80
CA GLN A 86 12.51 0.06 16.07
C GLN A 86 13.43 -1.16 15.91
N ILE A 87 13.58 -1.72 14.70
CA ILE A 87 14.57 -2.76 14.44
C ILE A 87 15.77 -2.11 13.74
N ASP A 88 16.75 -1.71 14.54
CA ASP A 88 18.07 -1.31 14.05
C ASP A 88 18.91 -2.58 13.82
N LYS A 89 19.74 -2.58 12.75
CA LYS A 89 20.61 -3.71 12.37
C LYS A 89 21.56 -4.12 13.52
N LYS A 90 21.78 -3.22 14.49
CA LYS A 90 22.55 -3.45 15.72
C LYS A 90 21.89 -4.39 16.75
N SER A 91 20.58 -4.63 16.69
CA SER A 91 19.89 -5.53 17.63
C SER A 91 19.89 -7.00 17.20
N LEU A 92 20.50 -7.33 16.06
CA LEU A 92 20.60 -8.68 15.48
C LEU A 92 21.93 -9.40 15.76
N HIS A 93 22.82 -8.83 16.56
CA HIS A 93 23.95 -9.55 17.14
C HIS A 93 23.75 -9.61 18.66
N GLY A 94 23.50 -10.83 19.15
CA GLY A 94 23.79 -11.17 20.55
C GLY A 94 25.28 -11.26 20.78
#